data_AF-A0A821IEN2-F1
#
_entry.id   AF-A0A821IEN2-F1
#
_cell.length_a   1.000
_cell.length_b   1.000
_cell.length_c   1.000
_cell.angle_alpha   90.00
_cell.angle_beta   90.00
_cell.angle_gamma   90.00
#
_symmetry.space_group_name_H-M   'P 1'
#
loop_
_entity.id
_entity.type
_entity.pdbx_description
1 polymer ?
#
loop_
_entity_poly.entity_id
_entity_poly.type
_entity_poly.pdbx_seq_one_letter_code
_entity_poly.pdbx_strand_id
1 'polypeptide(L)'
;RAGRTQLGECYRFFTRCNERLSFVDFPQGEIIRSRLDNIYLQGKLLNINNVKIYPQDAIDPPSIEAIEHDEKFLYDIGPLLSPTNELILIGKILPHLPMAPQIGKLLIIGYLSACFDSTLTIASILRIDFNNK
;
A
#
# COMPACT_ATOMS: atom_id res chain seq x y z
N ARG A 1 -14.28 13.70 20.50
CA ARG A 1 -15.59 13.12 20.10
C ARG A 1 -16.65 13.15 21.21
N ALA A 2 -16.32 13.52 22.45
CA ALA A 2 -17.25 13.49 23.59
C ALA A 2 -18.31 14.62 23.63
N GLY A 3 -18.17 15.67 22.80
CA GLY A 3 -19.06 16.84 22.82
C GLY A 3 -20.09 16.91 21.69
N ARG A 4 -20.52 15.79 21.10
CA ARG A 4 -21.43 15.81 19.93
C ARG A 4 -22.88 16.18 20.27
N THR A 5 -23.33 15.89 21.50
CA THR A 5 -24.74 16.02 21.91
C THR A 5 -24.91 16.86 23.17
N GLN A 6 -23.96 16.81 24.08
CA GLN A 6 -23.94 17.57 25.32
C GLN A 6 -22.49 17.76 25.80
N LEU A 7 -22.30 18.49 26.90
CA LEU A 7 -20.99 18.62 27.55
C LEU A 7 -20.45 17.22 27.90
N GLY A 8 -19.21 16.94 27.49
CA GLY A 8 -18.58 15.65 27.70
C GLY A 8 -17.10 15.80 28.02
N GLU A 9 -16.55 14.77 28.66
CA GLU A 9 -15.17 14.76 29.15
C GLU A 9 -14.29 13.89 28.24
N CYS A 10 -13.00 14.22 28.17
CA CYS A 10 -12.02 13.46 27.39
C CYS A 10 -10.81 13.15 28.27
N TYR A 11 -10.65 11.87 28.59
CA TYR A 11 -9.54 11.37 29.38
C TYR A 11 -8.37 10.99 28.46
N ARG A 12 -7.21 11.62 28.68
CA ARG A 12 -5.98 11.37 27.92
C ARG A 12 -5.04 10.52 28.77
N PHE A 13 -4.71 9.32 28.30
CA PHE A 13 -3.81 8.39 29.00
C PHE A 13 -2.33 8.66 28.69
N PHE A 14 -1.89 9.92 28.87
CA PHE A 14 -0.50 10.33 28.73
C PHE A 14 -0.24 11.59 29.56
N THR A 15 1.01 11.84 29.93
CA THR A 15 1.39 13.02 30.71
C THR A 15 1.49 14.26 29.82
N ARG A 16 1.23 15.44 30.39
CA ARG A 16 1.39 16.72 29.68
C ARG A 16 2.84 16.97 29.23
N CYS A 17 3.81 16.50 30.01
CA CYS A 17 5.22 16.58 29.62
C CYS A 17 5.49 15.77 28.34
N ASN A 18 4.92 14.56 28.23
CA ASN A 18 5.07 13.72 27.05
C ASN A 18 4.37 14.30 25.81
N GLU A 19 3.17 14.87 25.99
CA GLU A 19 2.45 15.58 24.92
C GLU A 19 3.29 16.73 24.37
N ARG A 20 3.86 17.57 25.24
CA ARG A 20 4.63 18.75 24.81
C ARG A 20 5.98 18.42 24.17
N LEU A 21 6.65 17.36 24.63
CA LEU A 21 8.03 17.07 24.24
C LEU A 21 8.13 16.04 23.10
N SER A 22 7.13 15.18 22.93
CA SER A 22 7.27 13.99 22.08
C SER A 22 6.21 13.87 20.98
N PHE A 23 5.11 14.63 21.05
CA PHE A 23 4.07 14.52 20.03
C PHE A 23 4.37 15.46 18.87
N VAL A 24 4.13 14.97 17.66
CA VAL A 24 4.20 15.78 16.43
C VAL A 24 2.85 16.43 16.21
N ASP A 25 2.84 17.70 15.79
CA ASP A 25 1.60 18.46 15.56
C ASP A 25 0.70 17.80 14.51
N PHE A 26 1.31 17.20 13.47
CA PHE A 26 0.62 16.49 12.41
C PHE A 26 1.29 15.14 12.12
N PRO A 27 0.50 14.08 11.91
CA PRO A 27 1.05 12.82 11.43
C PRO A 27 1.55 12.99 10.00
N GLN A 28 2.65 12.32 9.67
CA GLN A 28 3.17 12.29 8.31
C GLN A 28 2.17 11.63 7.35
N GLY A 29 2.12 12.12 6.10
CA GLY A 29 1.28 11.57 5.04
C GLY A 29 1.46 10.05 4.88
N GLU A 30 0.36 9.35 4.60
CA GLU A 30 0.37 7.90 4.41
C GLU A 30 1.25 7.49 3.23
N ILE A 31 1.24 8.27 2.14
CA ILE A 31 2.03 8.03 0.93
C ILE A 31 3.55 7.94 1.18
N ILE A 32 4.06 8.58 2.24
CA ILE A 32 5.49 8.51 2.58
C ILE A 32 5.80 7.27 3.45
N ARG A 33 4.79 6.71 4.12
CA ARG A 33 4.92 5.63 5.11
C ARG A 33 4.51 4.26 4.58
N SER A 34 3.74 4.21 3.50
CA SER A 34 3.23 2.99 2.90
C SER A 34 4.01 2.59 1.65
N ARG A 35 4.00 1.30 1.32
CA ARG A 35 4.46 0.79 0.02
C ARG A 35 3.63 1.41 -1.12
N LEU A 36 4.29 1.71 -2.23
CA LEU A 36 3.74 2.37 -3.41
C LEU A 36 3.47 1.41 -4.57
N ASP A 37 3.61 0.11 -4.34
CA ASP A 37 3.42 -0.95 -5.33
C ASP A 37 2.05 -0.88 -6.04
N ASN A 38 0.96 -0.69 -5.29
CA ASN A 38 -0.38 -0.52 -5.85
C ASN A 38 -0.53 0.78 -6.63
N ILE A 39 0.04 1.89 -6.13
CA ILE A 39 0.00 3.19 -6.81
C ILE A 39 0.78 3.11 -8.14
N TYR A 40 1.92 2.42 -8.14
CA TYR A 40 2.73 2.21 -9.33
C TYR A 40 1.94 1.43 -10.40
N LEU A 41 1.31 0.32 -10.05
CA LEU A 41 0.53 -0.46 -11.01
C LEU A 41 -0.73 0.28 -11.49
N GLN A 42 -1.38 1.06 -10.63
CA GLN A 42 -2.50 1.92 -11.02
C GLN A 42 -2.04 3.01 -12.01
N GLY A 43 -0.90 3.64 -11.77
CA GLY A 43 -0.31 4.61 -12.70
C GLY A 43 -0.03 4.00 -14.06
N LYS A 44 0.50 2.77 -14.09
CA LYS A 44 0.67 2.00 -15.34
C LYS A 44 -0.65 1.67 -16.02
N LEU A 45 -1.69 1.30 -15.27
CA LEU A 45 -3.02 1.01 -15.81
C LEU A 45 -3.67 2.24 -16.47
N LEU A 46 -3.40 3.42 -15.92
CA LEU A 46 -3.84 4.71 -16.46
C LEU A 46 -2.99 5.22 -17.63
N ASN A 47 -2.06 4.40 -18.14
CA ASN A 47 -1.12 4.75 -19.22
C ASN A 47 -0.26 5.99 -18.93
N ILE A 48 0.10 6.21 -17.66
CA ILE A 48 1.03 7.29 -17.29
C ILE A 48 2.44 6.87 -17.73
N ASN A 49 3.01 7.60 -18.69
CA ASN A 49 4.33 7.29 -19.28
C ASN A 49 5.44 7.24 -18.23
N ASN A 50 5.43 8.17 -17.26
CA ASN A 50 6.45 8.24 -16.21
C ASN A 50 5.84 8.17 -14.82
N VAL A 51 5.60 6.94 -14.37
CA VAL A 51 5.05 6.63 -13.05
C VAL A 51 5.99 7.07 -11.92
N LYS A 52 7.31 7.23 -12.18
CA LYS A 52 8.26 7.73 -11.18
C LYS A 52 8.05 9.21 -10.85
N ILE A 53 7.67 10.00 -11.84
CA ILE A 53 7.48 11.44 -11.68
C ILE A 53 6.06 11.76 -11.20
N TYR A 54 5.07 10.96 -11.60
CA TYR A 54 3.67 11.19 -11.23
C TYR A 54 3.40 11.49 -9.74
N PRO A 55 3.92 10.71 -8.77
CA PRO A 55 3.67 10.98 -7.35
C PRO A 55 4.45 12.19 -6.80
N GLN A 56 5.35 12.80 -7.58
CA GLN A 56 6.06 14.02 -7.16
C GLN A 56 5.15 15.26 -7.14
N ASP A 57 4.02 15.22 -7.85
CA ASP A 57 3.02 16.29 -7.84
C ASP A 57 2.05 16.20 -6.63
N ALA A 58 2.23 15.22 -5.74
CA ALA A 58 1.41 15.06 -4.55
C ALA A 58 1.71 16.14 -3.49
N ILE A 59 0.78 16.33 -2.55
CA ILE A 59 0.94 17.28 -1.42
C ILE A 59 2.21 16.98 -0.62
N ASP A 60 2.42 15.69 -0.36
CA ASP A 60 3.58 15.15 0.34
C ASP A 60 4.25 14.14 -0.60
N PRO A 61 5.24 14.54 -1.41
CA PRO A 61 5.85 13.65 -2.39
C PRO A 61 6.71 12.57 -1.69
N PRO A 62 6.58 11.29 -2.09
CA PRO A 62 7.47 10.24 -1.60
C PRO A 62 8.88 10.39 -2.21
N SER A 63 9.88 9.78 -1.57
CA SER A 63 11.24 9.76 -2.11
C SER A 63 11.30 8.95 -3.40
N ILE A 64 12.14 9.40 -4.34
CA ILE A 64 12.35 8.69 -5.62
C ILE A 64 12.86 7.27 -5.35
N GLU A 65 13.76 7.13 -4.37
CA GLU A 65 14.32 5.84 -3.94
C GLU A 65 13.24 4.84 -3.48
N ALA A 66 12.18 5.31 -2.80
CA ALA A 66 11.07 4.44 -2.38
C ALA A 66 10.29 3.93 -3.61
N ILE A 67 10.05 4.79 -4.60
CA ILE A 67 9.36 4.40 -5.84
C ILE A 67 10.21 3.38 -6.63
N GLU A 68 11.52 3.59 -6.71
CA GLU A 68 12.43 2.65 -7.38
C GLU A 68 12.54 1.32 -6.66
N HIS A 69 12.51 1.33 -5.32
CA HIS A 69 12.45 0.12 -4.52
C HIS A 69 11.18 -0.68 -4.81
N ASP A 70 10.02 -0.02 -4.88
CA ASP A 70 8.75 -0.69 -5.17
C ASP A 70 8.65 -1.15 -6.62
N GLU A 71 9.19 -0.39 -7.58
CA GLU A 71 9.33 -0.84 -8.96
C GLU A 71 10.15 -2.12 -9.04
N LYS A 72 11.31 -2.17 -8.38
CA LYS A 72 12.16 -3.36 -8.33
C LYS A 72 11.44 -4.54 -7.68
N PHE A 73 10.73 -4.30 -6.58
CA PHE A 73 9.92 -5.33 -5.93
C PHE A 73 8.84 -5.90 -6.88
N LEU A 74 8.17 -5.06 -7.67
CA LEU A 74 7.20 -5.50 -8.67
C LEU A 74 7.83 -6.36 -9.78
N TYR A 75 9.10 -6.11 -10.15
CA TYR A 75 9.86 -7.00 -11.04
C TYR A 75 10.21 -8.32 -10.36
N ASP A 76 10.62 -8.29 -9.09
CA ASP A 76 11.04 -9.47 -8.32
C ASP A 76 9.89 -10.45 -8.07
N ILE A 77 8.66 -9.97 -7.84
CA ILE A 77 7.49 -10.85 -7.66
C ILE A 77 7.08 -11.56 -8.96
N GLY A 78 7.69 -11.24 -10.11
CA GLY A 78 7.55 -11.91 -11.40
C GLY A 78 6.91 -11.01 -12.49
N PRO A 79 6.66 -11.55 -13.70
CA PRO A 79 6.30 -10.74 -14.86
C PRO A 79 4.89 -10.16 -14.75
N LEU A 80 4.78 -8.95 -14.20
CA LEU A 80 3.59 -8.10 -14.27
C LEU A 80 3.63 -7.17 -15.48
N LEU A 81 4.84 -6.85 -15.93
CA LEU A 81 5.12 -6.04 -17.11
C LEU A 81 5.81 -6.91 -18.17
N SER A 82 5.45 -6.65 -19.43
CA SER A 82 6.13 -7.14 -20.63
C SER A 82 7.56 -6.58 -20.69
N PRO A 83 8.50 -7.22 -21.43
CA PRO A 83 9.78 -6.59 -21.78
C PRO A 83 9.65 -5.21 -22.43
N THR A 84 8.48 -4.88 -23.00
CA THR A 84 8.15 -3.54 -23.53
C THR A 84 7.61 -2.56 -22.46
N ASN A 85 7.64 -2.93 -21.17
CA ASN A 85 7.18 -2.12 -20.03
C ASN A 85 5.65 -1.87 -20.01
N GLU A 86 4.89 -2.73 -20.70
CA GLU A 86 3.42 -2.73 -20.74
C GLU A 86 2.83 -3.77 -19.78
N LEU A 87 1.66 -3.49 -19.18
CA LEU A 87 1.02 -4.44 -18.25
C LEU A 87 0.52 -5.70 -18.99
N ILE A 88 0.91 -6.87 -18.47
CA ILE A 88 0.38 -8.19 -18.89
C ILE A 88 -0.99 -8.41 -18.25
N LEU A 89 -1.75 -9.41 -18.68
CA LEU A 89 -3.09 -9.75 -18.15
C LEU A 89 -3.16 -9.77 -16.62
N ILE A 90 -2.25 -10.47 -15.93
CA ILE A 90 -2.21 -10.49 -14.45
C ILE A 90 -1.93 -9.09 -13.90
N GLY A 91 -0.98 -8.36 -14.49
CA GLY A 91 -0.66 -6.97 -14.13
C GLY A 91 -1.81 -5.99 -14.33
N LYS A 92 -2.76 -6.28 -15.23
CA LYS A 92 -4.00 -5.49 -15.39
C LYS A 92 -5.06 -5.83 -14.34
N ILE A 93 -5.07 -7.06 -13.81
CA ILE A 93 -6.06 -7.51 -12.83
C ILE A 93 -5.67 -7.06 -11.41
N LEU A 94 -4.39 -7.14 -11.04
CA LEU A 94 -3.91 -6.84 -9.69
C LEU A 94 -4.32 -5.45 -9.15
N PRO A 95 -4.27 -4.35 -9.93
CA PRO A 95 -4.64 -3.01 -9.44
C PRO A 95 -6.11 -2.89 -9.03
N HIS A 96 -6.97 -3.80 -9.50
CA HIS A 96 -8.38 -3.84 -9.15
C HIS A 96 -8.65 -4.57 -7.83
N LEU A 97 -7.66 -5.28 -7.28
CA LEU A 97 -7.80 -6.00 -6.02
C LEU A 97 -7.43 -5.07 -4.85
N PRO A 98 -8.25 -5.00 -3.77
CA PRO A 98 -8.00 -4.14 -2.62
C PRO A 98 -6.97 -4.76 -1.65
N MET A 99 -5.81 -5.16 -2.18
CA MET A 99 -4.74 -5.81 -1.42
C MET A 99 -3.38 -5.61 -2.09
N ALA A 100 -2.30 -5.97 -1.39
CA ALA A 100 -0.96 -5.92 -1.97
C ALA A 100 -0.86 -6.86 -3.19
N PRO A 101 -0.12 -6.47 -4.25
CA PRO A 101 -0.04 -7.22 -5.50
C PRO A 101 0.56 -8.62 -5.32
N GLN A 102 1.46 -8.81 -4.35
CA GLN A 102 2.00 -10.12 -4.00
C GLN A 102 0.90 -11.08 -3.50
N ILE A 103 0.00 -10.60 -2.63
CA ILE A 103 -1.11 -11.40 -2.09
C ILE A 103 -2.17 -11.64 -3.17
N GLY A 104 -2.49 -10.60 -3.96
CA GLY A 104 -3.40 -10.75 -5.09
C GLY A 104 -2.91 -11.81 -6.09
N LYS A 105 -1.60 -11.82 -6.39
CA LYS A 105 -0.99 -12.82 -7.26
C LYS A 105 -1.05 -14.22 -6.66
N LEU A 106 -0.80 -14.37 -5.35
CA LEU A 106 -0.93 -15.65 -4.66
C LEU A 106 -2.35 -16.23 -4.81
N LEU A 107 -3.38 -15.40 -4.65
CA LEU A 107 -4.78 -15.84 -4.79
C LEU A 107 -5.12 -16.22 -6.24
N ILE A 108 -4.67 -15.45 -7.23
CA ILE A 108 -4.88 -15.77 -8.65
C ILE A 108 -4.23 -17.11 -9.00
N ILE A 109 -2.99 -17.33 -8.57
CA ILE A 109 -2.28 -18.59 -8.81
C ILE A 109 -2.97 -19.74 -8.06
N GLY A 110 -3.38 -19.53 -6.82
CA GLY A 110 -4.11 -20.51 -6.01
C GLY A 110 -5.43 -20.95 -6.65
N TYR A 111 -6.14 -20.00 -7.28
CA TYR A 111 -7.33 -20.30 -8.06
C TYR A 111 -7.00 -21.15 -9.31
N LEU A 112 -5.98 -20.77 -10.07
CA LEU A 112 -5.55 -21.50 -11.28
C LEU A 112 -5.03 -22.91 -10.98
N SER A 113 -4.43 -23.12 -9.80
CA SER A 113 -3.93 -24.42 -9.35
C SER A 113 -4.95 -25.28 -8.60
N ALA A 114 -6.21 -24.84 -8.53
CA ALA A 114 -7.29 -25.50 -7.77
C ALA A 114 -7.01 -25.68 -6.26
N CYS A 115 -6.13 -24.86 -5.68
CA CYS A 115 -5.75 -24.87 -4.26
C CYS A 115 -6.23 -23.61 -3.51
N PHE A 116 -7.40 -23.09 -3.88
CA PHE A 116 -7.87 -21.79 -3.42
C PHE A 116 -8.02 -21.70 -1.89
N ASP A 117 -8.61 -22.70 -1.25
CA ASP A 117 -8.87 -22.72 0.20
C ASP A 117 -7.58 -22.59 1.04
N SER A 118 -6.56 -23.38 0.72
CA SER A 118 -5.25 -23.30 1.35
C SER A 118 -4.58 -21.96 1.09
N THR A 119 -4.63 -21.44 -0.15
CA THR A 119 -4.03 -20.14 -0.46
C THR A 119 -4.74 -18.97 0.22
N LEU A 120 -6.05 -19.05 0.42
CA LEU A 120 -6.83 -18.04 1.14
C LEU A 120 -6.44 -17.98 2.61
N THR A 121 -6.23 -19.14 3.23
CA THR A 121 -5.75 -19.25 4.62
C THR A 121 -4.38 -18.60 4.76
N ILE A 122 -3.44 -18.92 3.86
CA ILE A 122 -2.09 -18.32 3.85
C ILE A 122 -2.16 -16.81 3.62
N ALA A 123 -2.95 -16.35 2.64
CA ALA A 123 -3.14 -14.93 2.36
C ALA A 123 -3.70 -14.16 3.56
N SER A 124 -4.62 -14.77 4.31
CA SER A 124 -5.23 -14.17 5.49
C SER A 124 -4.20 -13.97 6.61
N ILE A 125 -3.35 -14.97 6.84
CA ILE A 125 -2.26 -14.89 7.84
C ILE A 125 -1.29 -13.77 7.46
N LEU A 126 -0.79 -13.77 6.22
CA LEU A 126 0.18 -12.78 5.75
C LEU A 126 -0.35 -11.35 5.86
N ARG A 127 -1.63 -11.12 5.53
CA ARG A 127 -2.22 -9.78 5.60
C ARG A 127 -2.27 -9.23 7.03
N ILE A 128 -2.48 -10.08 8.03
CA ILE A 128 -2.58 -9.65 9.43
C ILE A 128 -1.21 -9.16 9.94
N ASP A 129 -0.12 -9.78 9.49
CA ASP A 129 1.24 -9.45 9.93
C ASP A 129 1.81 -8.19 9.29
N PHE A 130 1.37 -7.83 8.07
CA PHE A 130 1.90 -6.68 7.32
C PHE A 130 1.56 -5.29 7.93
N ASN A 131 0.76 -5.23 8.99
CA ASN A 131 0.44 -3.99 9.71
C ASN A 131 1.23 -3.81 11.02
N ASN A 132 2.17 -4.69 11.35
CA ASN A 132 3.06 -4.50 12.49
C ASN A 132 4.28 -3.65 12.14
N LYS A 133 4.04 -2.32 12.25
CA LYS A 133 4.99 -1.21 12.43
C LYS A 133 5.84 -0.80 11.22
#